data_AF-A0A9R0YL52-F1
#
_entry.id   AF-A0A9R0YL52-F1
#
_cell.length_a   1.000
_cell.length_b   1.000
_cell.length_c   1.000
_cell.angle_alpha   90.00
_cell.angle_beta   90.00
_cell.angle_gamma   90.00
#
_symmetry.space_group_name_H-M   'P 1'
#
loop_
_entity.id
_entity.type
_entity.pdbx_description
1 polymer ?
#
loop_
_entity_poly.entity_id
_entity_poly.type
_entity_poly.pdbx_seq_one_letter_code
_entity_poly.pdbx_strand_id
1 'polypeptide(L)'
;MAPDTKERWKKEVGWLLSVTDHIVEFVPTRQTAENGTTMEIMSTAQRRDLQINIPALRKLDAMLIGYMDNFVDQTEFWYEKGGDNKRDDDKWWMPTVKVPAEGLSDVTRKWLQYQKECVNQVLKAAMAINAQVLVEMEIPEIYIESLPKKGKTSLGDAIYRSITDEEFDPIEFLEGVDLSTEHKVLDLKNRIEASTIIWKRKMQTKDAKSSWGSIISFEKREQFEERAETILHLLKLQFPGAPQSQLDISKIQYNRYSPGEETLNSVVCV
;
A
#
# COMPACT_ATOMS: atom_id res chain seq x y z
N MET A 1 -21.02 -0.59 -15.53
CA MET A 1 -21.10 -1.98 -15.01
C MET A 1 -22.56 -2.43 -15.11
N ALA A 2 -22.86 -3.70 -15.39
CA ALA A 2 -24.26 -4.14 -15.49
C ALA A 2 -24.99 -3.94 -14.13
N PRO A 3 -26.29 -3.57 -14.11
CA PRO A 3 -27.03 -3.30 -12.87
C PRO A 3 -26.96 -4.44 -11.85
N ASP A 4 -27.21 -5.69 -12.28
CA ASP A 4 -27.16 -6.87 -11.40
C ASP A 4 -25.75 -7.10 -10.81
N THR A 5 -24.71 -6.85 -11.61
CA THR A 5 -23.31 -6.95 -11.14
C THR A 5 -23.02 -5.89 -10.09
N LYS A 6 -23.55 -4.67 -10.25
CA LYS A 6 -23.40 -3.56 -9.29
C LYS A 6 -24.13 -3.83 -7.98
N GLU A 7 -25.33 -4.40 -8.04
CA GLU A 7 -26.06 -4.79 -6.83
C GLU A 7 -25.37 -5.94 -6.10
N ARG A 8 -24.91 -6.96 -6.84
CA ARG A 8 -24.16 -8.08 -6.29
C ARG A 8 -22.88 -7.62 -5.61
N TRP A 9 -22.09 -6.76 -6.27
CA TRP A 9 -20.86 -6.20 -5.70
C TRP A 9 -21.11 -5.46 -4.38
N LYS A 10 -22.08 -4.53 -4.35
CA LYS A 10 -22.44 -3.78 -3.14
C LYS A 10 -22.84 -4.70 -1.99
N LYS A 11 -23.57 -5.77 -2.29
CA LYS A 11 -24.03 -6.74 -1.29
C LYS A 11 -22.89 -7.61 -0.76
N GLU A 12 -22.10 -8.21 -1.64
CA GLU A 12 -20.99 -9.11 -1.26
C GLU A 12 -19.89 -8.36 -0.51
N VAL A 13 -19.47 -7.18 -1.01
CA VAL A 13 -18.52 -6.32 -0.29
C VAL A 13 -19.10 -5.83 1.02
N GLY A 14 -20.40 -5.49 1.05
CA GLY A 14 -21.10 -5.13 2.29
C GLY A 14 -21.03 -6.22 3.36
N TRP A 15 -21.16 -7.49 2.97
CA TRP A 15 -21.03 -8.63 3.87
C TRP A 15 -19.60 -8.84 4.36
N LEU A 16 -18.60 -8.71 3.48
CA LEU A 16 -17.20 -8.82 3.89
C LEU A 16 -16.83 -7.72 4.90
N LEU A 17 -17.31 -6.49 4.67
CA LEU A 17 -17.04 -5.35 5.54
C LEU A 17 -17.84 -5.35 6.85
N SER A 18 -18.88 -6.17 7.02
CA SER A 18 -19.74 -6.07 8.22
C SER A 18 -18.99 -6.44 9.51
N VAL A 19 -17.92 -7.22 9.43
CA VAL A 19 -17.09 -7.55 10.59
C VAL A 19 -16.44 -6.31 11.21
N THR A 20 -16.18 -5.26 10.41
CA THR A 20 -15.52 -4.03 10.89
C THR A 20 -16.40 -3.22 11.84
N ASP A 21 -17.72 -3.40 11.78
CA ASP A 21 -18.67 -2.71 12.64
C ASP A 21 -18.64 -3.26 14.08
N HIS A 22 -18.08 -4.46 14.26
CA HIS A 22 -17.98 -5.14 15.55
C HIS A 22 -16.59 -5.02 16.19
N ILE A 23 -15.66 -4.30 15.56
CA ILE A 23 -14.30 -4.12 16.05
C ILE A 23 -14.20 -2.78 16.74
N VAL A 24 -14.17 -2.84 18.06
CA VAL A 24 -14.31 -1.71 18.96
C VAL A 24 -13.16 -1.64 19.96
N GLU A 25 -12.85 -0.43 20.39
CA GLU A 25 -12.02 -0.12 21.53
C GLU A 25 -12.90 0.36 22.68
N PHE A 26 -12.49 0.05 23.92
CA PHE A 26 -13.16 0.59 25.09
C PHE A 26 -12.54 1.93 25.46
N VAL A 27 -13.35 2.98 25.39
CA VAL A 27 -12.93 4.36 25.66
C VAL A 27 -13.64 4.90 26.91
N PRO A 28 -12.93 5.61 27.80
CA PRO A 28 -13.56 6.26 28.94
C PRO A 28 -14.42 7.43 28.46
N THR A 29 -15.68 7.48 28.88
CA THR A 29 -16.62 8.56 28.58
C THR A 29 -17.32 9.03 29.85
N ARG A 30 -17.89 10.23 29.80
CA ARG A 30 -18.70 10.79 30.89
C ARG A 30 -20.16 10.75 30.49
N GLN A 31 -21.00 10.18 31.35
CA GLN A 31 -22.44 10.17 31.20
C GLN A 31 -23.09 10.96 32.34
N THR A 32 -23.99 11.86 32.00
CA THR A 32 -24.79 12.60 32.98
C THR A 32 -26.17 11.98 33.05
N ALA A 33 -26.56 11.49 34.24
CA ALA A 33 -27.90 10.95 34.49
C ALA A 33 -28.94 12.09 34.58
N GLU A 34 -30.21 11.76 34.44
CA GLU A 34 -31.33 12.74 34.47
C GLU A 34 -31.37 13.57 35.77
N ASN A 35 -30.81 13.04 36.86
CA ASN A 35 -30.70 13.73 38.15
C ASN A 35 -29.49 14.69 38.25
N GLY A 36 -28.76 14.92 37.16
CA GLY A 36 -27.59 15.80 37.09
C GLY A 36 -26.27 15.16 37.56
N THR A 37 -26.29 13.90 38.02
CA THR A 37 -25.07 13.21 38.46
C THR A 37 -24.24 12.81 37.25
N THR A 38 -22.96 13.20 37.23
CA THR A 38 -22.02 12.79 36.18
C THR A 38 -21.19 11.60 36.66
N MET A 39 -21.12 10.55 35.85
CA MET A 39 -20.35 9.34 36.12
C MET A 39 -19.40 9.05 34.95
N GLU A 40 -18.21 8.55 35.27
CA GLU A 40 -17.27 8.03 34.28
C GLU A 40 -17.61 6.58 33.99
N ILE A 41 -17.89 6.28 32.72
CA ILE A 41 -18.26 4.96 32.23
C ILE A 41 -17.30 4.54 31.12
N MET A 42 -17.21 3.24 30.88
CA MET A 42 -16.53 2.72 29.69
C MET A 42 -17.56 2.54 28.58
N SER A 43 -17.33 3.20 27.44
CA SER A 43 -18.14 3.04 26.24
C SER A 43 -17.35 2.29 25.17
N THR A 44 -18.07 1.61 24.29
CA THR A 44 -17.50 1.07 23.06
C THR A 44 -17.45 2.16 22.00
N ALA A 45 -16.34 2.24 21.27
CA ALA A 45 -16.18 3.08 20.08
C ALA A 45 -15.49 2.25 18.99
N GLN A 46 -15.84 2.42 17.72
CA GLN A 46 -15.15 1.73 16.63
C GLN A 46 -13.67 2.07 16.65
N ARG A 47 -12.81 1.08 16.38
CA ARG A 47 -11.36 1.29 16.31
C ARG A 47 -11.03 2.42 15.34
N ARG A 48 -10.12 3.30 15.73
CA ARG A 48 -9.89 4.60 15.06
C ARG A 48 -9.51 4.47 13.58
N ASP A 49 -8.64 3.53 13.26
CA ASP A 49 -8.21 3.22 11.89
C ASP A 49 -9.41 2.81 11.01
N LEU A 50 -10.27 1.93 11.52
CA LEU A 50 -11.48 1.47 10.83
C LEU A 50 -12.49 2.60 10.64
N GLN A 51 -12.68 3.43 11.69
CA GLN A 51 -13.60 4.56 11.66
C GLN A 51 -13.25 5.57 10.57
N ILE A 52 -11.96 5.74 10.26
CA ILE A 52 -11.47 6.66 9.22
C ILE A 52 -11.41 5.96 7.85
N ASN A 53 -10.80 4.78 7.79
CA ASN A 53 -10.44 4.13 6.52
C ASN A 53 -11.65 3.48 5.84
N ILE A 54 -12.57 2.84 6.58
CA ILE A 54 -13.70 2.13 5.97
C ILE A 54 -14.66 3.09 5.23
N PRO A 55 -15.08 4.23 5.79
CA PRO A 55 -15.88 5.20 5.03
C PRO A 55 -15.14 5.80 3.83
N ALA A 56 -13.84 6.04 3.96
CA ALA A 56 -13.02 6.55 2.86
C ALA A 56 -12.98 5.54 1.69
N LEU A 57 -12.72 4.26 1.96
CA LEU A 57 -12.71 3.20 0.95
C LEU A 57 -14.07 3.01 0.29
N ARG A 58 -15.17 3.04 1.06
CA ARG A 58 -16.54 3.01 0.50
C ARG A 58 -16.82 4.19 -0.43
N LYS A 59 -16.28 5.38 -0.11
CA LYS A 59 -16.39 6.56 -0.98
C LYS A 59 -15.60 6.38 -2.28
N LEU A 60 -14.39 5.83 -2.20
CA LEU A 60 -13.57 5.53 -3.39
C LEU A 60 -14.23 4.48 -4.29
N ASP A 61 -14.79 3.41 -3.72
CA ASP A 61 -15.58 2.39 -4.45
C ASP A 61 -16.77 3.02 -5.18
N ALA A 62 -17.57 3.83 -4.47
CA ALA A 62 -18.69 4.53 -5.07
C ALA A 62 -18.26 5.49 -6.21
N MET A 63 -17.11 6.17 -6.07
CA MET A 63 -16.53 7.01 -7.13
C MET A 63 -16.17 6.19 -8.36
N LEU A 64 -15.48 5.06 -8.22
CA LEU A 64 -15.11 4.19 -9.34
C LEU A 64 -16.34 3.68 -10.09
N ILE A 65 -17.34 3.21 -9.36
CA ILE A 65 -18.60 2.76 -9.96
C ILE A 65 -19.28 3.92 -10.70
N GLY A 66 -19.30 5.12 -10.11
CA GLY A 66 -19.83 6.32 -10.76
C GLY A 66 -19.08 6.69 -12.03
N TYR A 67 -17.75 6.58 -12.05
CA TYR A 67 -16.95 6.82 -13.26
C TYR A 67 -17.25 5.80 -14.35
N MET A 68 -17.45 4.52 -13.99
CA MET A 68 -17.88 3.50 -14.95
C MET A 68 -19.26 3.80 -15.56
N ASP A 69 -20.18 4.40 -14.80
CA ASP A 69 -21.51 4.76 -15.28
C ASP A 69 -21.47 5.92 -16.30
N ASN A 70 -20.44 6.78 -16.26
CA ASN A 70 -20.25 7.85 -17.24
C ASN A 70 -19.99 7.34 -18.68
N PHE A 71 -19.68 6.05 -18.84
CA PHE A 71 -19.38 5.43 -20.13
C PHE A 71 -20.59 4.86 -20.86
N VAL A 72 -21.78 4.85 -20.25
CA VAL A 72 -22.99 4.20 -20.81
C VAL A 72 -23.37 4.77 -22.19
N ASP A 73 -23.23 6.08 -22.37
CA ASP A 73 -23.64 6.78 -23.60
C ASP A 73 -22.48 6.98 -24.60
N GLN A 74 -21.31 6.39 -24.35
CA GLN A 74 -20.14 6.55 -25.20
C GLN A 74 -20.21 5.65 -26.44
N THR A 75 -20.11 6.25 -27.62
CA THR A 75 -20.25 5.55 -28.91
C THR A 75 -19.04 5.73 -29.83
N GLU A 76 -18.12 6.64 -29.52
CA GLU A 76 -16.95 6.92 -30.35
C GLU A 76 -15.84 5.86 -30.26
N PHE A 77 -15.97 4.87 -29.37
CA PHE A 77 -15.10 3.72 -29.35
C PHE A 77 -15.90 2.46 -29.06
N TRP A 78 -15.43 1.32 -29.56
CA TRP A 78 -16.09 0.04 -29.39
C TRP A 78 -15.07 -1.07 -29.20
N TYR A 79 -15.53 -2.23 -28.74
CA TYR A 79 -14.71 -3.41 -28.55
C TYR A 79 -15.04 -4.46 -29.62
N GLU A 80 -14.04 -4.92 -30.35
CA GLU A 80 -14.15 -6.10 -31.20
C GLU A 80 -13.78 -7.35 -30.40
N LYS A 81 -14.67 -8.35 -30.47
CA LYS A 81 -14.43 -9.68 -29.90
C LYS A 81 -13.21 -10.27 -30.62
N GLY A 82 -12.18 -10.67 -29.86
CA GLY A 82 -10.94 -11.19 -30.42
C GLY A 82 -11.24 -12.32 -31.41
N GLY A 83 -10.96 -12.08 -32.69
CA GLY A 83 -10.91 -13.14 -33.69
C GLY A 83 -9.60 -13.93 -33.54
N ASP A 84 -9.56 -15.12 -34.11
CA ASP A 84 -8.44 -16.09 -34.22
C ASP A 84 -7.07 -15.53 -34.68
N ASN A 85 -6.95 -14.21 -34.84
CA ASN A 85 -5.71 -13.53 -35.12
C ASN A 85 -4.84 -13.56 -33.87
N LYS A 86 -3.90 -14.49 -33.89
CA LYS A 86 -2.70 -14.56 -33.04
C LYS A 86 -2.11 -13.16 -32.86
N ARG A 87 -2.50 -12.48 -31.78
CA ARG A 87 -1.81 -11.28 -31.31
C ARG A 87 -0.61 -11.77 -30.51
N ASP A 88 0.56 -11.30 -30.87
CA ASP A 88 1.78 -11.44 -30.07
C ASP A 88 1.78 -10.34 -28.99
N ASP A 89 0.74 -10.37 -28.16
CA ASP A 89 0.46 -9.35 -27.14
C ASP A 89 0.23 -10.06 -25.80
N ASP A 90 0.86 -9.54 -24.75
CA ASP A 90 0.85 -10.10 -23.40
C ASP A 90 -0.57 -10.23 -22.82
N LYS A 91 -1.56 -9.51 -23.40
CA LYS A 91 -2.97 -9.50 -22.95
C LYS A 91 -3.93 -10.04 -24.00
N TRP A 92 -3.58 -11.16 -24.63
CA TRP A 92 -4.36 -11.81 -25.69
C TRP A 92 -5.85 -12.08 -25.35
N TRP A 93 -6.20 -12.18 -24.06
CA TRP A 93 -7.58 -12.41 -23.61
C TRP A 93 -8.46 -11.15 -23.59
N MET A 94 -7.89 -9.95 -23.78
CA MET A 94 -8.61 -8.68 -23.71
C MET A 94 -9.21 -8.30 -25.08
N PRO A 95 -10.49 -7.88 -25.17
CA PRO A 95 -11.06 -7.38 -26.42
C PRO A 95 -10.27 -6.19 -26.99
N THR A 96 -10.24 -6.06 -28.32
CA THR A 96 -9.53 -4.96 -28.98
C THR A 96 -10.40 -3.71 -28.95
N VAL A 97 -9.92 -2.63 -28.37
CA VAL A 97 -10.57 -1.32 -28.53
C VAL A 97 -10.32 -0.79 -29.94
N LYS A 98 -11.38 -0.27 -30.56
CA LYS A 98 -11.38 0.38 -31.87
C LYS A 98 -11.97 1.79 -31.76
N VAL A 99 -11.53 2.65 -32.67
CA VAL A 99 -11.98 4.04 -32.82
C VAL A 99 -12.20 4.32 -34.32
N PRO A 100 -12.94 5.38 -34.70
CA PRO A 100 -13.08 5.80 -36.09
C PRO A 100 -11.73 6.00 -36.78
N ALA A 101 -11.68 5.84 -38.10
CA ALA A 101 -10.43 6.01 -38.87
C ALA A 101 -9.81 7.41 -38.70
N GLU A 102 -10.64 8.43 -38.53
CA GLU A 102 -10.24 9.83 -38.27
C GLU A 102 -9.82 10.08 -36.80
N GLY A 103 -9.92 9.06 -35.95
CA GLY A 103 -9.68 9.15 -34.51
C GLY A 103 -10.89 9.64 -33.71
N LEU A 104 -10.68 9.82 -32.40
CA LEU A 104 -11.68 10.37 -31.49
C LEU A 104 -11.80 11.89 -31.66
N SER A 105 -13.01 12.41 -31.44
CA SER A 105 -13.26 13.84 -31.34
C SER A 105 -12.44 14.47 -30.22
N ASP A 106 -12.11 15.77 -30.37
CA ASP A 106 -11.39 16.51 -29.32
C ASP A 106 -12.16 16.55 -28.00
N VAL A 107 -13.49 16.57 -28.07
CA VAL A 107 -14.37 16.54 -26.90
C VAL A 107 -14.21 15.22 -26.17
N THR A 108 -14.33 14.10 -26.87
CA THR A 108 -14.22 12.76 -26.28
C THR A 108 -12.80 12.49 -25.78
N ARG A 109 -11.77 12.92 -26.51
CA ARG A 109 -10.37 12.82 -26.06
C ARG A 109 -10.12 13.55 -24.74
N LYS A 110 -10.55 14.81 -24.64
CA LYS A 110 -10.40 15.61 -23.41
C LYS A 110 -11.21 15.02 -22.26
N TRP A 111 -12.41 14.53 -22.54
CA TRP A 111 -13.24 13.88 -21.54
C TRP A 111 -12.61 12.58 -21.03
N LEU A 112 -12.06 11.72 -21.90
CA LEU A 112 -11.33 10.52 -21.49
C LEU A 112 -10.10 10.83 -20.63
N GLN A 113 -9.35 11.88 -20.99
CA GLN A 113 -8.21 12.34 -20.19
C GLN A 113 -8.65 12.79 -18.79
N TYR A 114 -9.77 13.51 -18.69
CA TYR A 114 -10.36 13.88 -17.40
C TYR A 114 -10.78 12.64 -16.59
N GLN A 115 -11.47 11.66 -17.20
CA GLN A 115 -11.83 10.41 -16.52
C GLN A 115 -10.58 9.66 -16.02
N LYS A 116 -9.51 9.59 -16.83
CA LYS A 116 -8.22 9.00 -16.44
C LYS A 116 -7.63 9.71 -15.22
N GLU A 117 -7.66 11.03 -15.19
CA GLU A 117 -7.16 11.81 -14.04
C GLU A 117 -7.98 11.55 -12.77
N CYS A 118 -9.31 11.49 -12.87
CA CYS A 118 -10.19 11.14 -11.77
C CYS A 118 -9.91 9.74 -11.20
N VAL A 119 -9.78 8.73 -12.07
CA VAL A 119 -9.46 7.35 -11.65
C VAL A 119 -8.07 7.27 -11.01
N ASN A 120 -7.09 8.01 -11.54
CA ASN A 120 -5.75 8.07 -10.95
C ASN A 120 -5.76 8.69 -9.54
N GLN A 121 -6.64 9.65 -9.25
CA GLN A 121 -6.78 10.18 -7.90
C GLN A 121 -7.34 9.14 -6.93
N VAL A 122 -8.33 8.35 -7.39
CA VAL A 122 -8.86 7.24 -6.59
C VAL A 122 -7.79 6.19 -6.31
N LEU A 123 -7.03 5.79 -7.34
CA LEU A 123 -5.92 4.85 -7.19
C LEU A 123 -4.89 5.35 -6.17
N LYS A 124 -4.46 6.61 -6.27
CA LYS A 124 -3.52 7.21 -5.30
C LYS A 124 -4.04 7.19 -3.87
N ALA A 125 -5.32 7.52 -3.68
CA ALA A 125 -5.94 7.51 -2.36
C ALA A 125 -6.03 6.09 -1.78
N ALA A 126 -6.46 5.12 -2.58
CA ALA A 126 -6.51 3.71 -2.16
C ALA A 126 -5.12 3.16 -1.81
N MET A 127 -4.11 3.44 -2.64
CA MET A 127 -2.72 3.04 -2.39
C MET A 127 -2.11 3.72 -1.15
N ALA A 128 -2.54 4.96 -0.83
CA ALA A 128 -2.09 5.64 0.38
C ALA A 128 -2.63 4.95 1.64
N ILE A 129 -3.93 4.58 1.63
CA ILE A 129 -4.54 3.79 2.71
C ILE A 129 -3.84 2.43 2.83
N ASN A 130 -3.60 1.75 1.70
CA ASN A 130 -2.89 0.46 1.67
C ASN A 130 -1.54 0.53 2.38
N ALA A 131 -0.75 1.53 2.01
CA ALA A 131 0.57 1.69 2.57
C ALA A 131 0.54 2.06 4.05
N GLN A 132 -0.43 2.87 4.49
CA GLN A 132 -0.57 3.23 5.89
C GLN A 132 -0.87 1.99 6.75
N VAL A 133 -1.83 1.16 6.31
CA VAL A 133 -2.18 -0.08 7.02
C VAL A 133 -0.97 -1.02 7.07
N LEU A 134 -0.27 -1.22 5.95
CA LEU A 134 0.93 -2.06 5.91
C LEU A 134 2.03 -1.58 6.86
N VAL A 135 2.21 -0.27 7.03
CA VAL A 135 3.20 0.29 7.96
C VAL A 135 2.83 -0.01 9.41
N GLU A 136 1.56 0.12 9.77
CA GLU A 136 1.05 -0.10 11.13
C GLU A 136 1.02 -1.58 11.54
N MET A 137 0.97 -2.50 10.58
CA MET A 137 1.01 -3.94 10.85
C MET A 137 2.31 -4.37 11.54
N GLU A 138 2.16 -5.21 12.55
CA GLU A 138 3.28 -5.84 13.24
C GLU A 138 4.11 -6.68 12.29
N ILE A 139 5.43 -6.69 12.51
CA ILE A 139 6.34 -7.52 11.74
C ILE A 139 6.31 -8.94 12.32
N PRO A 140 5.94 -9.97 11.53
CA PRO A 140 5.83 -11.34 12.02
C PRO A 140 7.17 -11.89 12.53
N GLU A 141 7.16 -12.62 13.65
CA GLU A 141 8.38 -13.25 14.20
C GLU A 141 9.07 -14.17 13.19
N ILE A 142 8.30 -14.90 12.39
CA ILE A 142 8.79 -15.79 11.32
C ILE A 142 9.63 -15.02 10.29
N TYR A 143 9.20 -13.81 9.91
CA TYR A 143 9.99 -12.97 9.02
C TYR A 143 11.30 -12.57 9.68
N ILE A 144 11.26 -12.14 10.94
CA ILE A 144 12.43 -11.72 11.70
C ILE A 144 13.44 -12.87 11.84
N GLU A 145 12.98 -14.09 12.10
CA GLU A 145 13.82 -15.29 12.21
C GLU A 145 14.50 -15.66 10.89
N SER A 146 13.88 -15.33 9.75
CA SER A 146 14.46 -15.54 8.42
C SER A 146 15.56 -14.53 8.05
N LEU A 147 15.66 -13.40 8.76
CA LEU A 147 16.59 -12.33 8.41
C LEU A 147 18.06 -12.68 8.72
N PRO A 148 19.01 -12.24 7.90
CA PRO A 148 20.43 -12.33 8.22
C PRO A 148 20.80 -11.61 9.53
N LYS A 149 21.87 -12.06 10.20
CA LYS A 149 22.35 -11.45 11.46
C LYS A 149 22.84 -10.00 11.30
N LYS A 150 23.15 -9.53 10.08
CA LYS A 150 23.73 -8.21 9.80
C LYS A 150 23.05 -7.60 8.58
N GLY A 151 22.63 -6.33 8.66
CA GLY A 151 22.04 -5.60 7.53
C GLY A 151 22.97 -5.52 6.32
N LYS A 152 24.29 -5.46 6.53
CA LYS A 152 25.29 -5.58 5.46
C LYS A 152 25.12 -6.85 4.61
N THR A 153 24.73 -7.97 5.21
CA THR A 153 24.51 -9.22 4.49
C THR A 153 23.30 -9.13 3.56
N SER A 154 22.24 -8.42 3.99
CA SER A 154 21.05 -8.17 3.16
C SER A 154 21.33 -7.14 2.05
N LEU A 155 22.00 -6.03 2.37
CA LEU A 155 22.35 -4.99 1.38
C LEU A 155 23.44 -5.42 0.40
N GLY A 156 24.33 -6.34 0.76
CA GLY A 156 25.55 -6.58 0.00
C GLY A 156 26.55 -5.42 0.09
N ASP A 157 27.80 -5.67 -0.33
CA ASP A 157 28.91 -4.74 -0.10
C ASP A 157 28.74 -3.39 -0.78
N ALA A 158 28.27 -3.36 -2.04
CA ALA A 158 28.15 -2.12 -2.80
C ALA A 158 27.12 -1.16 -2.19
N ILE A 159 25.89 -1.64 -1.98
CA ILE A 159 24.80 -0.83 -1.41
C ILE A 159 25.12 -0.43 0.02
N TYR A 160 25.69 -1.34 0.82
CA TYR A 160 26.08 -1.01 2.19
C TYR A 160 27.08 0.14 2.22
N ARG A 161 28.12 0.10 1.37
CA ARG A 161 29.11 1.19 1.28
C ARG A 161 28.43 2.52 0.96
N SER A 162 27.61 2.58 -0.07
CA SER A 162 26.91 3.81 -0.47
C SER A 162 26.01 4.36 0.64
N ILE A 163 25.17 3.52 1.25
CA ILE A 163 24.26 3.97 2.33
C ILE A 163 25.04 4.46 3.56
N THR A 164 26.24 3.91 3.81
CA THR A 164 27.06 4.24 4.99
C THR A 164 28.12 5.31 4.75
N ASP A 165 28.15 5.92 3.56
CA ASP A 165 29.13 6.94 3.19
C ASP A 165 28.94 8.23 4.01
N GLU A 166 29.98 9.05 4.14
CA GLU A 166 29.89 10.32 4.87
C GLU A 166 28.97 11.29 4.12
N GLU A 167 29.09 11.36 2.80
CA GLU A 167 28.20 12.10 1.91
C GLU A 167 27.22 11.14 1.22
N PHE A 168 25.94 11.49 1.20
CA PHE A 168 24.92 10.64 0.58
C PHE A 168 23.83 11.48 -0.06
N ASP A 169 23.66 11.30 -1.37
CA ASP A 169 22.49 11.77 -2.10
C ASP A 169 21.64 10.55 -2.52
N PRO A 170 20.38 10.44 -2.06
CA PRO A 170 19.51 9.34 -2.43
C PRO A 170 19.15 9.33 -3.94
N ILE A 171 19.23 10.48 -4.62
CA ILE A 171 18.97 10.55 -6.07
C ILE A 171 20.14 9.96 -6.84
N GLU A 172 21.36 10.45 -6.60
CA GLU A 172 22.59 9.87 -7.17
C GLU A 172 22.72 8.37 -6.88
N PHE A 173 22.39 7.94 -5.65
CA PHE A 173 22.38 6.53 -5.30
C PHE A 173 21.47 5.71 -6.22
N LEU A 174 20.24 6.16 -6.46
CA LEU A 174 19.29 5.44 -7.31
C LEU A 174 19.70 5.45 -8.78
N GLU A 175 20.33 6.52 -9.27
CA GLU A 175 20.90 6.58 -10.62
C GLU A 175 22.05 5.56 -10.80
N GLY A 176 22.79 5.26 -9.73
CA GLY A 176 23.87 4.27 -9.72
C GLY A 176 23.40 2.81 -9.57
N VAL A 177 22.11 2.56 -9.33
CA VAL A 177 21.57 1.20 -9.16
C VAL A 177 20.79 0.77 -10.40
N ASP A 178 20.97 -0.48 -10.81
CA ASP A 178 20.23 -1.05 -11.93
C ASP A 178 18.77 -1.33 -11.55
N LEU A 179 17.87 -0.45 -11.98
CA LEU A 179 16.42 -0.52 -11.78
C LEU A 179 15.66 -0.82 -13.08
N SER A 180 16.32 -1.43 -14.07
CA SER A 180 15.77 -1.67 -15.42
C SER A 180 14.57 -2.62 -15.48
N THR A 181 14.32 -3.39 -14.43
CA THR A 181 13.21 -4.36 -14.38
C THR A 181 12.51 -4.29 -13.03
N GLU A 182 11.23 -4.63 -13.02
CA GLU A 182 10.41 -4.70 -11.81
C GLU A 182 11.02 -5.63 -10.74
N HIS A 183 11.61 -6.76 -11.16
CA HIS A 183 12.31 -7.67 -10.26
C HIS A 183 13.50 -7.00 -9.55
N LYS A 184 14.27 -6.15 -10.24
CA LYS A 184 15.42 -5.46 -9.64
C LYS A 184 14.98 -4.37 -8.66
N VAL A 185 13.91 -3.64 -9.00
CA VAL A 185 13.27 -2.69 -8.07
C VAL A 185 12.81 -3.41 -6.80
N LEU A 186 12.15 -4.56 -6.95
CA LEU A 186 11.65 -5.36 -5.84
C LEU A 186 12.79 -5.96 -4.99
N ASP A 187 13.87 -6.44 -5.62
CA ASP A 187 15.07 -6.92 -4.92
C ASP A 187 15.68 -5.82 -4.04
N LEU A 188 15.86 -4.62 -4.58
CA LEU A 188 16.38 -3.49 -3.82
C LEU A 188 15.47 -3.14 -2.64
N LYS A 189 14.15 -3.04 -2.88
CA LYS A 189 13.15 -2.78 -1.83
C LYS A 189 13.26 -3.80 -0.69
N ASN A 190 13.25 -5.10 -1.01
CA ASN A 190 13.37 -6.19 -0.03
C ASN A 190 14.66 -6.08 0.81
N ARG A 191 15.79 -5.80 0.15
CA ARG A 191 17.10 -5.72 0.82
C ARG A 191 17.20 -4.53 1.76
N ILE A 192 16.61 -3.40 1.38
CA ILE A 192 16.56 -2.20 2.23
C ILE A 192 15.64 -2.45 3.44
N GLU A 193 14.40 -2.94 3.22
CA GLU A 193 13.46 -3.24 4.31
C GLU A 193 14.03 -4.23 5.33
N ALA A 194 14.62 -5.33 4.86
CA ALA A 194 15.31 -6.29 5.71
C ALA A 194 16.39 -5.64 6.58
N SER A 195 17.15 -4.71 6.01
CA SER A 195 18.27 -4.05 6.70
C SER A 195 17.80 -3.05 7.74
N THR A 196 16.76 -2.27 7.42
CA THR A 196 16.09 -1.37 8.36
C THR A 196 15.59 -2.13 9.58
N ILE A 197 14.94 -3.28 9.39
CA ILE A 197 14.45 -4.13 10.50
C ILE A 197 15.62 -4.64 11.36
N ILE A 198 16.71 -5.10 10.73
CA ILE A 198 17.90 -5.58 11.45
C ILE A 198 18.52 -4.44 12.29
N TRP A 199 18.55 -3.20 11.79
CA TRP A 199 19.09 -2.06 12.51
C TRP A 199 18.20 -1.64 13.68
N LYS A 200 16.88 -1.49 13.46
CA LYS A 200 15.88 -1.19 14.49
C LYS A 200 15.98 -2.16 15.68
N ARG A 201 16.03 -3.47 15.41
CA ARG A 201 16.14 -4.51 16.46
C ARG A 201 17.46 -4.44 17.24
N LYS A 202 18.57 -4.11 16.55
CA LYS A 202 19.89 -3.97 17.20
C LYS A 202 19.99 -2.75 18.09
N MET A 203 19.22 -1.69 17.83
CA MET A 203 19.12 -0.53 18.72
C MET A 203 18.41 -0.95 20.01
N GLN A 204 17.22 -1.53 19.90
CA GLN A 204 16.43 -1.99 21.05
C GLN A 204 17.15 -3.02 21.95
N THR A 205 17.92 -3.94 21.36
CA THR A 205 18.66 -4.96 22.14
C THR A 205 19.87 -4.37 22.88
N LYS A 206 20.45 -3.27 22.38
CA LYS A 206 21.65 -2.65 22.96
C LYS A 206 21.35 -1.65 24.07
N ASP A 207 20.17 -1.03 24.05
CA ASP A 207 19.71 -0.19 25.17
C ASP A 207 19.55 -1.02 26.47
N ALA A 208 19.34 -2.33 26.36
CA ALA A 208 19.24 -3.26 27.49
C ALA A 208 20.60 -3.80 28.02
N LYS A 209 21.71 -3.66 27.26
CA LYS A 209 23.05 -4.16 27.64
C LYS A 209 24.15 -3.19 27.21
N SER A 210 24.63 -2.41 28.19
CA SER A 210 25.87 -1.63 28.24
C SER A 210 26.57 -1.21 26.92
N SER A 211 26.67 0.11 26.76
CA SER A 211 27.19 0.89 25.63
C SER A 211 28.71 0.79 25.35
N TRP A 212 29.34 -0.39 25.39
CA TRP A 212 30.82 -0.52 25.27
C TRP A 212 31.27 -1.54 24.24
N GLY A 213 30.82 -1.42 22.98
CA GLY A 213 31.30 -2.35 21.94
C GLY A 213 30.82 -2.12 20.51
N SER A 214 30.58 -0.88 20.07
CA SER A 214 30.14 -0.60 18.70
C SER A 214 31.03 0.43 18.02
N ILE A 215 31.68 0.02 16.92
CA ILE A 215 32.49 0.89 16.03
C ILE A 215 31.63 1.97 15.34
N ILE A 216 30.31 1.75 15.24
CA ILE A 216 29.36 2.70 14.66
C ILE A 216 28.56 3.31 15.80
N SER A 217 28.57 4.65 15.91
CA SER A 217 27.81 5.41 16.91
C SER A 217 26.30 5.24 16.72
N PHE A 218 25.53 5.58 17.74
CA PHE A 218 24.06 5.57 17.67
C PHE A 218 23.55 6.52 16.58
N GLU A 219 24.07 7.74 16.55
CA GLU A 219 23.76 8.79 15.56
C GLU A 219 23.97 8.31 14.12
N LYS A 220 25.08 7.59 13.84
CA LYS A 220 25.34 7.05 12.50
C LYS A 220 24.32 5.97 12.09
N ARG A 221 23.72 5.24 13.04
CA ARG A 221 22.70 4.23 12.70
C ARG A 221 21.35 4.85 12.40
N GLU A 222 20.98 5.89 13.14
CA GLU A 222 19.77 6.68 12.87
C GLU A 222 19.85 7.33 11.48
N GLN A 223 21.01 7.87 11.11
CA GLN A 223 21.25 8.36 9.75
C GLN A 223 21.06 7.27 8.68
N PHE A 224 21.55 6.05 8.90
CA PHE A 224 21.36 4.96 7.93
C PHE A 224 19.90 4.54 7.80
N GLU A 225 19.15 4.60 8.89
CA GLU A 225 17.71 4.34 8.91
C GLU A 225 16.95 5.41 8.12
N GLU A 226 17.20 6.69 8.37
CA GLU A 226 16.60 7.81 7.64
C GLU A 226 16.90 7.73 6.13
N ARG A 227 18.15 7.40 5.76
CA ARG A 227 18.54 7.18 4.36
C ARG A 227 17.79 6.01 3.73
N ALA A 228 17.64 4.90 4.45
CA ALA A 228 16.89 3.75 3.98
C ALA A 228 15.39 4.06 3.77
N GLU A 229 14.77 4.79 4.71
CA GLU A 229 13.37 5.22 4.59
C GLU A 229 13.18 6.20 3.41
N THR A 230 14.14 7.11 3.20
CA THR A 230 14.15 8.02 2.04
C THR A 230 14.24 7.25 0.72
N ILE A 231 15.11 6.25 0.62
CA ILE A 231 15.21 5.42 -0.60
C ILE A 231 13.88 4.69 -0.85
N LEU A 232 13.28 4.08 0.16
CA LEU A 232 11.98 3.39 0.02
C LEU A 232 10.88 4.35 -0.44
N HIS A 233 10.87 5.58 0.07
CA HIS A 233 9.93 6.61 -0.36
C HIS A 233 10.13 6.98 -1.84
N LEU A 234 11.37 7.20 -2.28
CA LEU A 234 11.67 7.52 -3.68
C LEU A 234 11.33 6.37 -4.62
N LEU A 235 11.60 5.11 -4.23
CA LEU A 235 11.20 3.94 -5.00
C LEU A 235 9.67 3.90 -5.19
N LYS A 236 8.89 4.25 -4.16
CA LYS A 236 7.43 4.31 -4.26
C LYS A 236 6.95 5.43 -5.21
N LEU A 237 7.65 6.56 -5.25
CA LEU A 237 7.33 7.67 -6.16
C LEU A 237 7.66 7.32 -7.62
N GLN A 238 8.80 6.67 -7.85
CA GLN A 238 9.26 6.29 -9.20
C GLN A 238 8.52 5.06 -9.74
N PHE A 239 8.17 4.11 -8.87
CA PHE A 239 7.55 2.82 -9.24
C PHE A 239 6.26 2.59 -8.45
N PRO A 240 5.19 3.39 -8.69
CA PRO A 240 3.93 3.25 -7.96
C PRO A 240 3.25 1.89 -8.19
N GLY A 241 3.50 1.23 -9.33
CA GLY A 241 2.95 -0.09 -9.64
C GLY A 241 3.81 -1.27 -9.19
N ALA A 242 4.86 -1.05 -8.37
CA ALA A 242 5.75 -2.14 -7.96
C ALA A 242 5.00 -3.21 -7.13
N PRO A 243 5.40 -4.49 -7.22
CA PRO A 243 4.78 -5.56 -6.46
C PRO A 243 4.98 -5.38 -4.96
N GLN A 244 4.11 -6.05 -4.19
CA GLN A 244 4.28 -6.16 -2.73
C GLN A 244 5.64 -6.80 -2.41
N SER A 245 6.32 -6.27 -1.39
CA SER A 245 7.59 -6.83 -0.94
C SER A 245 7.39 -8.14 -0.19
N GLN A 246 8.48 -8.87 0.07
CA GLN A 246 8.45 -10.05 0.93
C GLN A 246 7.99 -9.72 2.34
N LEU A 247 8.35 -8.53 2.85
CA LEU A 247 7.85 -8.05 4.14
C LEU A 247 6.34 -7.80 4.08
N ASP A 248 5.85 -7.10 3.06
CA ASP A 248 4.42 -6.82 2.87
C ASP A 248 3.62 -8.13 2.80
N ILE A 249 4.07 -9.09 1.97
CA ILE A 249 3.46 -10.42 1.84
C ILE A 249 3.46 -11.14 3.18
N SER A 250 4.58 -11.13 3.91
CA SER A 250 4.66 -11.78 5.22
C SER A 250 3.73 -11.13 6.23
N LYS A 251 3.64 -9.80 6.26
CA LYS A 251 2.71 -9.05 7.13
C LYS A 251 1.27 -9.47 6.86
N ILE A 252 0.86 -9.52 5.58
CA ILE A 252 -0.48 -9.95 5.19
C ILE A 252 -0.74 -11.41 5.58
N GLN A 253 0.20 -12.32 5.28
CA GLN A 253 0.03 -13.75 5.50
C GLN A 253 -0.07 -14.13 6.99
N TYR A 254 0.69 -13.43 7.84
CA TYR A 254 0.80 -13.76 9.26
C TYR A 254 0.15 -12.72 10.17
N ASN A 255 -0.70 -11.84 9.63
CA ASN A 255 -1.43 -10.93 10.48
C ASN A 255 -2.34 -11.76 11.41
N ARG A 256 -2.11 -11.68 12.71
CA ARG A 256 -2.94 -12.34 13.73
C ARG A 256 -3.88 -11.36 14.44
N TYR A 257 -3.76 -10.07 14.16
CA TYR A 257 -4.51 -9.03 14.85
C TYR A 257 -5.87 -8.79 14.19
N SER A 258 -6.88 -9.46 14.74
CA SER A 258 -8.31 -9.20 14.59
C SER A 258 -8.90 -9.27 13.15
N PRO A 259 -10.06 -9.92 12.95
CA PRO A 259 -10.71 -10.06 11.63
C PRO A 259 -10.87 -8.78 10.78
N GLY A 260 -10.78 -7.59 11.37
CA GLY A 260 -10.94 -6.30 10.69
C GLY A 260 -9.72 -5.81 9.94
N GLU A 261 -8.50 -6.14 10.38
CA GLU A 261 -7.30 -5.78 9.63
C GLU A 261 -7.15 -6.66 8.40
N GLU A 262 -7.45 -7.95 8.52
CA GLU A 262 -7.55 -8.87 7.38
C GLU A 262 -8.61 -8.41 6.38
N THR A 263 -9.74 -7.85 6.86
CA THR A 263 -10.80 -7.31 5.99
C THR A 263 -10.37 -6.01 5.32
N LEU A 264 -9.76 -5.06 6.04
CA LEU A 264 -9.14 -3.87 5.44
C LEU A 264 -8.12 -4.27 4.35
N ASN A 265 -7.29 -5.27 4.63
CA ASN A 265 -6.26 -5.73 3.71
C ASN A 265 -6.84 -6.44 2.49
N SER A 266 -7.84 -7.31 2.64
CA SER A 266 -8.48 -7.94 1.46
C SER A 266 -9.20 -6.93 0.56
N VAL A 267 -9.62 -5.79 1.11
CA VAL A 267 -10.29 -4.70 0.37
C VAL A 267 -9.29 -3.75 -0.29
N VAL A 268 -8.04 -3.71 0.17
CA VAL A 268 -7.04 -2.69 -0.20
C VAL A 268 -5.74 -3.26 -0.79
N CYS A 269 -5.38 -4.49 -0.44
CA CYS A 269 -4.15 -5.18 -0.84
C CYS A 269 -4.30 -6.06 -2.10
N VAL A 270 -5.44 -6.00 -2.80
CA VAL A 270 -5.64 -6.62 -4.13
C VAL A 270 -5.64 -5.56 -5.22
#